data_AF-A0A6J2KDF6-F1
#
_entry.id   AF-A0A6J2KDF6-F1
#
_cell.length_a   1.000
_cell.length_b   1.000
_cell.length_c   1.000
_cell.angle_alpha   90.00
_cell.angle_beta   90.00
_cell.angle_gamma   90.00
#
_symmetry.space_group_name_H-M   'P 1'
#
loop_
_entity.id
_entity.type
_entity.pdbx_description
1 polymer ?
#
loop_
_entity_poly.entity_id
_entity_poly.type
_entity_poly.pdbx_seq_one_letter_code
_entity_poly.pdbx_strand_id
1 'polypeptide(L)'
;MTSKVLLSCVVLAVLATTVLAEDSRKLVSFAPEVAKKLKVLIQECLNENGLGEDAIEVIRAGEYREDEPFQNLVYCAYKKFGALDENNRIISQVAAASFPKDIDVVTVIESCGKEDGNTPVEQVFKYFKCFQKNSPVRMQLY
;
A
#
# COMPACT_ATOMS: atom_id res chain seq x y z
N MET A 1 -15.72 59.27 26.84
CA MET A 1 -14.35 58.94 26.44
C MET A 1 -14.36 57.51 25.93
N THR A 2 -14.32 57.35 24.61
CA THR A 2 -14.51 56.09 23.88
C THR A 2 -13.24 55.24 23.89
N SER A 3 -13.33 53.96 24.25
CA SER A 3 -12.41 52.93 23.74
C SER A 3 -13.21 51.73 23.25
N LYS A 4 -13.13 51.50 21.94
CA LYS A 4 -13.69 50.35 21.23
C LYS A 4 -12.65 49.24 21.22
N VAL A 5 -12.97 48.11 21.84
CA VAL A 5 -12.47 46.77 21.51
C VAL A 5 -13.70 45.87 21.67
N LEU A 6 -14.68 45.89 20.77
CA LEU A 6 -14.74 45.20 19.47
C LEU A 6 -14.19 43.77 19.56
N LEU A 7 -15.13 42.81 19.44
CA LEU A 7 -14.96 41.49 18.82
C LEU A 7 -14.00 40.54 19.55
N SER A 8 -14.29 39.27 19.79
CA SER A 8 -15.00 38.35 18.92
C SER A 8 -15.14 37.03 19.69
N CYS A 9 -16.27 36.36 19.50
CA CYS A 9 -16.43 34.90 19.57
C CYS A 9 -15.79 34.16 20.74
N VAL A 10 -16.65 33.77 21.67
CA VAL A 10 -16.57 32.47 22.35
C VAL A 10 -16.47 31.39 21.27
N VAL A 11 -15.27 31.13 20.76
CA VAL A 11 -14.97 29.97 19.94
C VAL A 11 -14.91 28.82 20.92
N LEU A 12 -16.00 28.06 21.04
CA LEU A 12 -15.95 26.70 21.56
C LEU A 12 -14.98 25.92 20.66
N ALA A 13 -13.71 25.91 21.05
CA ALA A 13 -12.70 25.03 20.50
C ALA A 13 -12.98 23.61 20.98
N VAL A 14 -14.03 22.99 20.43
CA VAL A 14 -14.07 21.53 20.33
C VAL A 14 -13.14 21.18 19.17
N LEU A 15 -11.83 21.27 19.44
CA LEU A 15 -10.84 20.56 18.65
C LEU A 15 -11.08 19.08 18.96
N ALA A 16 -12.05 18.49 18.27
CA ALA A 16 -12.05 17.07 18.05
C ALA A 16 -10.78 16.78 17.26
N THR A 17 -9.67 16.58 17.96
CA THR A 17 -8.50 15.95 17.38
C THR A 17 -8.95 14.54 17.05
N THR A 18 -9.52 14.36 15.85
CA THR A 18 -9.45 13.08 15.18
C THR A 18 -7.97 12.83 15.08
N VAL A 19 -7.42 12.05 16.00
CA VAL A 19 -6.10 11.46 15.85
C VAL A 19 -6.25 10.62 14.60
N LEU A 20 -5.90 11.19 13.44
CA LEU A 20 -5.51 10.37 12.30
C LEU A 20 -4.34 9.59 12.87
N ALA A 21 -4.56 8.29 13.12
CA ALA A 21 -3.48 7.43 13.54
C ALA A 21 -2.47 7.45 12.39
N GLU A 22 -1.45 8.30 12.50
CA GLU A 22 -0.32 8.26 11.59
C GLU A 22 0.28 6.86 11.70
N ASP A 23 0.33 6.17 10.56
CA ASP A 23 0.88 4.83 10.53
C ASP A 23 2.38 4.89 10.86
N SER A 24 2.72 4.51 12.09
CA SER A 24 4.08 4.59 12.61
C SER A 24 4.96 3.38 12.24
N ARG A 25 4.52 2.52 11.32
CA ARG A 25 5.29 1.34 10.92
C ARG A 25 6.56 1.73 10.16
N LYS A 26 7.61 0.95 10.36
CA LYS A 26 8.89 1.15 9.69
C LYS A 26 8.73 0.98 8.17
N LEU A 27 9.26 1.92 7.40
CA LEU A 27 9.43 1.78 5.95
C LEU A 27 10.56 0.79 5.66
N VAL A 28 10.26 -0.19 4.81
CA VAL A 28 11.21 -1.22 4.38
C VAL A 28 11.32 -1.21 2.87
N SER A 29 12.56 -1.09 2.39
CA SER A 29 12.92 -1.37 1.01
C SER A 29 13.06 -2.87 0.80
N PHE A 30 12.67 -3.35 -0.38
CA PHE A 30 12.97 -4.71 -0.83
C PHE A 30 14.49 -4.92 -0.97
N ALA A 31 14.92 -6.17 -1.14
CA ALA A 31 16.31 -6.46 -1.48
C ALA A 31 16.73 -5.64 -2.72
N PRO A 32 17.99 -5.13 -2.82
CA PRO A 32 18.35 -4.13 -3.83
C PRO A 32 17.99 -4.48 -5.28
N GLU A 33 18.27 -5.72 -5.71
CA GLU A 33 17.92 -6.19 -7.06
C GLU A 33 16.40 -6.30 -7.27
N VAL A 34 15.68 -6.68 -6.22
CA VAL A 34 14.21 -6.75 -6.23
C VAL A 34 13.62 -5.34 -6.32
N ALA A 35 14.15 -4.37 -5.56
CA ALA A 35 13.71 -2.99 -5.60
C ALA A 35 13.92 -2.38 -7.00
N LYS A 36 15.08 -2.61 -7.63
CA LYS A 36 15.36 -2.17 -9.00
C LYS A 36 14.41 -2.80 -10.02
N LYS A 37 14.13 -4.10 -9.91
CA LYS A 37 13.16 -4.79 -10.76
C LYS A 37 11.74 -4.24 -10.57
N LEU A 38 11.30 -4.08 -9.32
CA LEU A 38 9.99 -3.51 -8.99
C LEU A 38 9.81 -2.11 -9.56
N LYS A 39 10.85 -1.26 -9.52
CA LYS A 39 10.83 0.07 -10.14
C LYS A 39 10.42 0.04 -11.60
N VAL A 40 11.09 -0.80 -12.38
CA VAL A 40 10.82 -0.91 -13.82
C VAL A 40 9.40 -1.44 -14.05
N LEU A 41 9.03 -2.52 -13.36
CA LEU A 41 7.74 -3.17 -13.58
C LEU A 41 6.55 -2.31 -13.15
N ILE A 42 6.64 -1.62 -12.01
CA ILE A 42 5.57 -0.73 -11.54
C ILE A 42 5.44 0.46 -12.49
N GLN A 43 6.54 1.03 -12.99
CA GLN A 43 6.47 2.12 -13.97
C GLN A 43 5.76 1.69 -15.26
N GLU A 44 6.04 0.49 -15.76
CA GLU A 44 5.31 -0.07 -16.90
C GLU A 44 3.82 -0.21 -16.59
N CYS A 45 3.48 -0.78 -15.43
CA CYS A 45 2.09 -0.96 -15.02
C CYS A 45 1.34 0.36 -14.78
N LEU A 46 2.01 1.41 -14.30
CA LEU A 46 1.43 2.76 -14.20
C LEU A 46 1.02 3.26 -15.57
N ASN A 47 1.92 3.17 -16.56
CA ASN A 47 1.65 3.59 -17.93
C ASN A 47 0.53 2.79 -18.57
N GLU A 48 0.50 1.46 -18.39
CA GLU A 48 -0.54 0.57 -18.91
C GLU A 48 -1.93 0.90 -18.36
N ASN A 49 -2.01 1.42 -17.13
CA ASN A 49 -3.27 1.73 -16.44
C ASN A 49 -3.60 3.23 -16.41
N GLY A 50 -2.81 4.08 -17.09
CA GLY A 50 -3.03 5.53 -17.13
C GLY A 50 -2.90 6.22 -15.77
N LEU A 51 -2.03 5.70 -14.90
CA LEU A 51 -1.78 6.23 -13.56
C LEU A 51 -0.45 6.98 -13.46
N GLY A 52 -0.39 7.94 -12.54
CA GLY A 52 0.83 8.64 -12.19
C GLY A 52 1.50 8.11 -10.92
N GLU A 53 2.62 8.74 -10.56
CA GLU A 53 3.36 8.45 -9.33
C GLU A 53 2.54 8.68 -8.04
N ASP A 54 1.41 9.40 -8.12
CA ASP A 54 0.48 9.57 -7.00
C ASP A 54 -0.06 8.22 -6.48
N ALA A 55 -0.21 7.22 -7.36
CA ALA A 55 -0.60 5.88 -6.96
C ALA A 55 0.47 5.20 -6.08
N ILE A 56 1.75 5.50 -6.31
CA ILE A 56 2.86 4.98 -5.50
C ILE A 56 2.88 5.62 -4.13
N GLU A 57 2.62 6.93 -4.05
CA GLU A 57 2.52 7.63 -2.77
C GLU A 57 1.38 7.07 -1.90
N VAL A 58 0.25 6.70 -2.51
CA VAL A 58 -0.83 5.98 -1.82
C VAL A 58 -0.32 4.65 -1.24
N ILE A 59 0.43 3.86 -2.03
CA ILE A 59 0.98 2.57 -1.58
C ILE A 59 2.03 2.75 -0.46
N ARG A 60 2.84 3.82 -0.50
CA ARG A 60 3.85 4.17 0.51
C ARG A 60 3.26 4.63 1.82
N ALA A 61 2.22 5.47 1.74
CA ALA A 61 1.37 5.80 2.87
C ALA A 61 0.64 4.56 3.40
N GLY A 62 0.64 3.51 2.58
CA GLY A 62 0.04 2.20 2.75
C GLY A 62 -1.47 2.22 2.87
N GLU A 63 -2.02 3.16 2.14
CA GLU A 63 -3.38 3.23 1.71
C GLU A 63 -3.53 2.47 0.38
N TYR A 64 -4.75 2.47 -0.14
CA TYR A 64 -5.11 1.91 -1.43
C TYR A 64 -6.32 2.65 -1.99
N ARG A 65 -6.47 2.64 -3.30
CA ARG A 65 -7.69 3.13 -3.95
C ARG A 65 -8.51 1.94 -4.44
N GLU A 66 -9.83 2.08 -4.35
CA GLU A 66 -10.77 1.03 -4.76
C GLU A 66 -11.11 1.10 -6.27
N ASP A 67 -10.59 2.10 -6.99
CA ASP A 67 -10.84 2.26 -8.43
C ASP A 67 -10.17 1.16 -9.27
N GLU A 68 -10.83 0.79 -10.37
CA GLU A 68 -10.37 -0.28 -11.27
C GLU A 68 -8.93 -0.07 -11.79
N PRO A 69 -8.51 1.14 -12.24
CA PRO A 69 -7.11 1.38 -12.63
C PRO A 69 -6.10 1.03 -11.53
N PHE A 70 -6.37 1.39 -10.27
CA PHE A 70 -5.48 1.07 -9.15
C PHE A 70 -5.43 -0.44 -8.86
N GLN A 71 -6.58 -1.12 -8.91
CA GLN A 71 -6.61 -2.58 -8.73
C GLN A 71 -5.82 -3.29 -9.85
N ASN A 72 -5.96 -2.83 -11.10
CA ASN A 72 -5.23 -3.35 -12.24
C ASN A 72 -3.72 -3.06 -12.17
N LEU A 73 -3.31 -1.91 -11.63
CA LEU A 73 -1.90 -1.61 -11.33
C LEU A 73 -1.32 -2.67 -10.37
N VAL A 74 -2.01 -2.94 -9.26
CA VAL A 74 -1.59 -3.93 -8.28
C VAL A 74 -1.48 -5.32 -8.93
N TYR A 75 -2.53 -5.77 -9.64
CA TYR A 75 -2.52 -7.05 -10.33
C TYR A 75 -1.35 -7.15 -11.35
N CYS A 76 -1.16 -6.13 -12.17
CA CYS A 76 -0.08 -6.05 -13.15
C CYS A 76 1.29 -6.20 -12.49
N ALA A 77 1.55 -5.47 -11.41
CA ALA A 77 2.85 -5.50 -10.72
C ALA A 77 3.18 -6.89 -10.17
N TYR A 78 2.24 -7.54 -9.46
CA TYR A 78 2.43 -8.89 -8.93
C TYR A 78 2.61 -9.93 -10.04
N LYS A 79 1.82 -9.82 -11.11
CA LYS A 79 1.89 -10.72 -12.26
C LYS A 79 3.24 -10.62 -12.98
N LYS A 80 3.65 -9.41 -13.36
CA LYS A 80 4.93 -9.20 -14.07
C LYS A 80 6.15 -9.53 -13.20
N PHE A 81 6.03 -9.36 -11.88
CA PHE A 81 7.09 -9.75 -10.96
C PHE A 81 7.29 -11.27 -10.93
N GLY A 82 6.23 -12.05 -11.19
CA GLY A 82 6.22 -13.50 -11.12
C GLY A 82 5.85 -14.03 -9.73
N ALA A 83 5.10 -13.26 -8.94
CA ALA A 83 4.67 -13.66 -7.60
C ALA A 83 3.33 -14.41 -7.55
N LEU A 84 2.72 -14.67 -8.71
CA LEU A 84 1.42 -15.33 -8.81
C LEU A 84 1.55 -16.75 -9.34
N ASP A 85 0.80 -17.68 -8.78
CA ASP A 85 0.63 -19.03 -9.31
C ASP A 85 -0.41 -19.06 -10.46
N GLU A 86 -0.67 -20.26 -10.99
CA GLU A 86 -1.63 -20.48 -12.09
C GLU A 86 -3.08 -20.08 -11.72
N ASN A 87 -3.40 -20.02 -10.42
CA ASN A 87 -4.70 -19.61 -9.89
C ASN A 87 -4.74 -18.14 -9.47
N ASN A 88 -3.71 -17.35 -9.81
CA ASN A 88 -3.54 -15.95 -9.39
C ASN A 88 -3.44 -15.77 -7.86
N ARG A 89 -2.98 -16.79 -7.13
CA ARG A 89 -2.65 -16.67 -5.70
C ARG A 89 -1.18 -16.33 -5.52
N ILE A 90 -0.88 -15.71 -4.39
CA ILE A 90 0.49 -15.31 -4.05
C ILE A 90 1.33 -16.54 -3.72
N ILE A 91 2.47 -16.66 -4.39
CA ILE A 91 3.49 -17.64 -4.04
C ILE A 91 4.26 -17.12 -2.82
N SER A 92 3.85 -17.53 -1.62
CA SER A 92 4.39 -16.99 -0.34
C SER A 92 5.91 -17.00 -0.26
N GLN A 93 6.57 -18.03 -0.80
CA GLN A 93 8.03 -18.11 -0.81
C GLN A 93 8.69 -17.02 -1.67
N VAL A 94 8.13 -16.72 -2.84
CA VAL A 94 8.63 -15.65 -3.73
C VAL A 94 8.40 -14.29 -3.08
N ALA A 95 7.22 -14.08 -2.49
CA ALA A 95 6.90 -12.86 -1.77
C ALA A 95 7.83 -12.63 -0.57
N ALA A 96 8.04 -13.64 0.29
CA ALA A 96 8.92 -13.54 1.44
C ALA A 96 10.38 -13.31 1.05
N ALA A 97 10.88 -14.01 0.04
CA ALA A 97 12.25 -13.85 -0.46
C ALA A 97 12.54 -12.47 -1.08
N SER A 98 11.50 -11.69 -1.37
CA SER A 98 11.63 -10.33 -1.91
C SER A 98 12.05 -9.32 -0.83
N PHE A 99 11.76 -9.60 0.44
CA PHE A 99 12.12 -8.75 1.57
C PHE A 99 13.55 -9.05 2.07
N PRO A 100 14.22 -8.07 2.72
CA PRO A 100 15.47 -8.31 3.44
C PRO A 100 15.30 -9.41 4.50
N LYS A 101 16.35 -10.20 4.74
CA LYS A 101 16.30 -11.38 5.64
C LYS A 101 16.01 -11.04 7.10
N ASP A 102 16.26 -9.80 7.52
CA ASP A 102 16.01 -9.28 8.86
C ASP A 102 14.56 -8.82 9.08
N ILE A 103 13.72 -8.89 8.05
CA ILE A 103 12.32 -8.47 8.09
C ILE A 103 11.40 -9.68 8.12
N ASP A 104 10.75 -9.92 9.25
CA ASP A 104 9.78 -11.01 9.40
C ASP A 104 8.39 -10.57 8.94
N VAL A 105 8.02 -11.04 7.74
CA VAL A 105 6.70 -10.84 7.11
C VAL A 105 6.04 -12.17 6.72
N VAL A 106 6.65 -13.32 7.03
CA VAL A 106 6.19 -14.62 6.52
C VAL A 106 4.78 -14.92 7.00
N THR A 107 4.52 -14.73 8.30
CA THR A 107 3.20 -15.00 8.88
C THR A 107 2.10 -14.12 8.26
N VAL A 108 2.37 -12.83 8.02
CA VAL A 108 1.37 -11.96 7.39
C VAL A 108 1.12 -12.34 5.93
N ILE A 109 2.18 -12.65 5.17
CA ILE A 109 2.08 -13.10 3.77
C ILE A 109 1.21 -14.36 3.69
N GLU A 110 1.48 -15.36 4.52
CA GLU A 110 0.71 -16.60 4.52
C GLU A 110 -0.74 -16.41 4.97
N SER A 111 -0.97 -15.57 5.99
CA SER A 111 -2.32 -15.27 6.46
C SER A 111 -3.16 -14.54 5.41
N CYS A 112 -2.60 -13.52 4.77
CA CYS A 112 -3.26 -12.76 3.72
C CYS A 112 -3.37 -13.54 2.41
N GLY A 113 -2.50 -14.52 2.18
CA GLY A 113 -2.60 -15.43 1.03
C GLY A 113 -3.86 -16.30 1.03
N LYS A 114 -4.62 -16.32 2.14
CA LYS A 114 -5.91 -17.01 2.27
C LYS A 114 -7.11 -16.17 1.87
N GLU A 115 -6.93 -14.88 1.60
CA GLU A 115 -8.00 -14.05 1.03
C GLU A 115 -8.50 -14.65 -0.28
N ASP A 116 -9.79 -14.51 -0.57
CA ASP A 116 -10.42 -15.03 -1.78
C ASP A 116 -11.14 -13.93 -2.56
N GLY A 117 -10.85 -13.82 -3.85
CA GLY A 117 -11.51 -12.90 -4.79
C GLY A 117 -12.32 -13.65 -5.85
N ASN A 118 -13.31 -12.99 -6.44
CA ASN A 118 -14.13 -13.58 -7.50
C ASN A 118 -13.46 -13.49 -8.88
N THR A 119 -12.45 -12.62 -9.02
CA THR A 119 -11.67 -12.43 -10.24
C THR A 119 -10.17 -12.43 -9.91
N PRO A 120 -9.28 -12.69 -10.89
CA PRO A 120 -7.83 -12.58 -10.69
C PRO A 120 -7.39 -11.22 -10.10
N VAL A 121 -7.99 -10.13 -10.55
CA VAL A 121 -7.68 -8.78 -10.07
C VAL A 121 -8.14 -8.62 -8.61
N GLU A 122 -9.38 -8.99 -8.31
CA GLU A 122 -9.92 -8.91 -6.95
C GLU A 122 -9.14 -9.81 -5.98
N GLN A 123 -8.73 -11.00 -6.42
CA GLN A 123 -7.95 -11.97 -5.64
C GLN A 123 -6.62 -11.37 -5.17
N VAL A 124 -5.87 -10.75 -6.09
CA VAL A 124 -4.58 -10.12 -5.76
C VAL A 124 -4.80 -8.83 -4.97
N PHE A 125 -5.84 -8.07 -5.28
CA PHE A 125 -6.14 -6.83 -4.59
C PHE A 125 -6.56 -7.03 -3.13
N LYS A 126 -7.35 -8.07 -2.83
CA LYS A 126 -7.69 -8.45 -1.45
C LYS A 126 -6.47 -8.86 -0.64
N TYR A 127 -5.57 -9.66 -1.24
CA TYR A 127 -4.28 -9.96 -0.63
C TYR A 127 -3.49 -8.68 -0.31
N PHE A 128 -3.38 -7.78 -1.28
CA PHE A 128 -2.65 -6.51 -1.13
C PHE A 128 -3.23 -5.66 0.00
N LYS A 129 -4.56 -5.51 0.06
CA LYS A 129 -5.24 -4.81 1.16
C LYS A 129 -4.97 -5.45 2.52
N CYS A 130 -5.06 -6.78 2.60
CA CYS A 130 -4.75 -7.50 3.83
C CYS A 130 -3.29 -7.26 4.26
N PHE A 131 -2.33 -7.32 3.33
CA PHE A 131 -0.93 -7.09 3.64
C PHE A 131 -0.69 -5.64 4.09
N GLN A 132 -1.25 -4.65 3.38
CA GLN A 132 -1.15 -3.24 3.77
C GLN A 132 -1.72 -2.99 5.17
N LYS A 133 -2.80 -3.68 5.55
CA LYS A 133 -3.42 -3.53 6.87
C LYS A 133 -2.64 -4.23 7.98
N ASN A 134 -2.14 -5.44 7.75
CA ASN A 134 -1.67 -6.32 8.83
C ASN A 134 -0.15 -6.46 8.89
N SER A 135 0.60 -6.00 7.89
CA SER A 135 2.06 -6.08 7.89
C SER A 135 2.64 -5.22 9.01
N PRO A 136 3.71 -5.65 9.72
CA PRO A 136 4.39 -4.80 10.70
C PRO A 136 5.22 -3.68 10.06
N VAL A 137 5.36 -3.70 8.73
CA VAL A 137 6.19 -2.75 7.95
C VAL A 137 5.41 -2.16 6.79
N ARG A 138 5.79 -0.95 6.37
CA ARG A 138 5.31 -0.31 5.14
C ARG A 138 6.29 -0.57 4.00
N MET A 139 5.77 -0.82 2.81
CA MET A 139 6.59 -0.94 1.60
C MET A 139 7.07 0.45 1.19
N GLN A 140 8.39 0.67 1.22
CA GLN A 140 8.97 1.94 0.78
C GLN A 140 8.84 2.14 -0.74
N LEU A 141 8.73 1.04 -1.50
CA LEU A 141 8.89 1.06 -2.97
C LEU A 141 10.23 1.74 -3.34
N TYR A 142 10.33 2.46 -4.46
CA TYR A 142 11.61 2.78 -5.13
C TYR A 142 11.95 4.25 -5.44
#